data_AF-A0A6P7MLN3-F1
#
_entry.id   AF-A0A6P7MLN3-F1
#
_cell.length_a   1.000
_cell.length_b   1.000
_cell.length_c   1.000
_cell.angle_alpha   90.00
_cell.angle_beta   90.00
_cell.angle_gamma   90.00
#
_symmetry.space_group_name_H-M   'P 1'
#
loop_
_entity.id
_entity.type
_entity.pdbx_description
1 polymer ?
#
loop_
_entity_poly.entity_id
_entity_poly.type
_entity_poly.pdbx_seq_one_letter_code
_entity_poly.pdbx_strand_id
1 'polypeptide(L)'
;MICQKECPKYDDGDSVDGGRHRIYFKNNIGQLLKDPQVLFAGYKVPHPLEHKIVIRVQTTPDYSPQEAFTNAITDLISELSLLEERFRVAIKDKQEGIE
;
A
#
# COMPACT_ATOMS: atom_id res chain seq x y z
N MET A 1 8.56 5.60 -17.64
CA MET A 1 9.86 4.96 -17.87
C MET A 1 9.86 3.66 -17.07
N ILE A 2 9.49 2.55 -17.72
CA ILE A 2 9.39 1.24 -17.06
C ILE A 2 10.82 0.71 -16.99
N CYS A 3 11.37 0.57 -15.78
CA CYS A 3 12.74 0.10 -15.59
C CYS A 3 12.82 -1.38 -15.99
N GLN A 4 13.23 -1.66 -17.24
CA GLN A 4 13.51 -2.99 -17.77
C GLN A 4 14.95 -3.43 -17.44
N LYS A 5 15.34 -3.42 -16.17
CA LYS A 5 16.54 -4.17 -15.75
C LYS A 5 16.06 -5.46 -15.11
N GLU A 6 16.44 -6.59 -15.72
CA GLU A 6 16.26 -7.93 -15.16
C GLU A 6 16.86 -7.98 -13.76
N CYS A 7 15.99 -8.02 -12.75
CA CYS A 7 16.40 -8.27 -11.38
C CYS A 7 16.79 -9.75 -11.25
N PRO A 8 17.99 -10.08 -10.72
CA PRO A 8 18.37 -11.46 -10.46
C PRO A 8 17.36 -12.11 -9.52
N LYS A 9 17.03 -13.38 -9.79
CA LYS A 9 16.15 -14.20 -8.96
C LYS A 9 16.84 -14.39 -7.60
N TYR A 10 16.32 -13.76 -6.55
CA TYR A 10 16.71 -14.01 -5.16
C TYR A 10 15.64 -14.88 -4.54
N ASP A 11 16.04 -15.94 -3.82
CA ASP A 11 15.15 -17.01 -3.36
C ASP A 11 13.94 -16.47 -2.58
N ASP A 12 12.76 -16.80 -3.11
CA ASP A 12 11.44 -16.35 -2.69
C ASP A 12 11.05 -16.98 -1.32
N GLY A 13 11.50 -16.37 -0.23
CA GLY A 13 11.05 -16.66 1.13
C GLY A 13 9.97 -15.67 1.59
N ASP A 14 8.73 -15.92 1.18
CA ASP A 14 7.48 -15.72 1.95
C ASP A 14 6.28 -15.59 1.00
N SER A 15 5.84 -16.73 0.48
CA SER A 15 4.49 -16.86 -0.04
C SER A 15 3.52 -16.93 1.15
N VAL A 16 2.81 -15.83 1.42
CA VAL A 16 1.64 -15.85 2.33
C VAL A 16 0.50 -16.57 1.62
N ASP A 17 0.60 -17.89 1.48
CA ASP A 17 -0.47 -18.75 0.98
C ASP A 17 -1.07 -19.48 2.19
N GLY A 18 -2.05 -18.83 2.83
CA GLY A 18 -2.59 -19.30 4.10
C GLY A 18 -3.89 -18.61 4.49
N GLY A 19 -4.97 -18.91 3.78
CA GLY A 19 -6.34 -18.53 4.15
C GLY A 19 -6.93 -17.45 3.26
N ARG A 20 -7.98 -17.82 2.52
CA ARG A 20 -8.76 -16.95 1.62
C ARG A 20 -9.40 -15.78 2.38
N HIS A 21 -8.63 -14.72 2.64
CA HIS A 21 -9.16 -13.39 2.89
C HIS A 21 -9.07 -12.62 1.58
N ARG A 22 -10.22 -12.47 0.91
CA ARG A 22 -10.34 -11.60 -0.26
C ARG A 22 -10.28 -10.16 0.21
N ILE A 23 -9.08 -9.62 0.30
CA ILE A 23 -8.90 -8.21 0.61
C ILE A 23 -8.96 -7.45 -0.72
N TYR A 24 -10.11 -6.83 -0.98
CA TYR A 24 -10.27 -5.88 -2.07
C TYR A 24 -9.66 -4.53 -1.66
N PHE A 25 -8.33 -4.45 -1.48
CA PHE A 25 -7.70 -3.14 -1.34
C PHE A 25 -7.66 -2.46 -2.70
N LYS A 26 -8.36 -1.33 -2.80
CA LYS A 26 -8.28 -0.43 -3.95
C LYS A 26 -6.87 0.17 -3.94
N ASN A 27 -6.09 -0.25 -4.94
CA ASN A 27 -4.67 -0.01 -5.15
C ASN A 27 -4.18 1.40 -4.77
N ASN A 28 -3.35 1.51 -3.73
CA ASN A 28 -2.47 2.65 -3.51
C ASN A 28 -1.10 2.19 -2.99
N ILE A 29 -0.29 1.60 -3.88
CA ILE A 29 1.11 1.22 -3.63
C ILE A 29 2.02 2.45 -3.58
N GLY A 30 1.48 3.65 -3.87
CA GLY A 30 2.24 4.89 -3.79
C GLY A 30 2.81 5.16 -2.40
N GLN A 31 2.14 4.69 -1.33
CA GLN A 31 2.62 4.84 0.04
C GLN A 31 3.92 4.06 0.30
N LEU A 32 4.08 2.88 -0.33
CA LEU A 32 5.31 2.08 -0.21
C LEU A 32 6.53 2.77 -0.84
N LEU A 33 6.33 3.58 -1.89
CA LEU A 33 7.41 4.33 -2.54
C LEU A 33 7.79 5.62 -1.80
N LYS A 34 7.03 6.01 -0.76
CA LYS A 34 7.40 7.15 0.09
C LYS A 34 8.52 6.80 1.07
N ASP A 35 8.66 5.52 1.43
CA ASP A 35 9.68 5.05 2.33
C ASP A 35 11.04 4.93 1.58
N PRO A 36 12.10 5.65 2.01
CA PRO A 36 13.41 5.56 1.38
C PRO A 36 14.06 4.18 1.50
N GLN A 37 13.60 3.34 2.43
CA GLN A 37 14.10 1.96 2.62
C GLN A 37 13.50 0.98 1.60
N VAL A 38 12.47 1.40 0.84
CA VAL A 38 11.85 0.60 -0.23
C VAL A 38 12.48 0.96 -1.57
N LEU A 39 13.24 0.02 -2.13
CA LEU A 39 13.93 0.16 -3.41
C LEU A 39 13.00 -0.08 -4.60
N PHE A 40 12.03 -0.98 -4.44
CA PHE A 40 11.08 -1.32 -5.49
C PHE A 40 9.75 -1.77 -4.89
N ALA A 41 8.65 -1.29 -5.46
CA ALA A 41 7.31 -1.81 -5.17
C ALA A 41 6.52 -1.89 -6.47
N GLY A 42 5.92 -3.05 -6.73
CA GLY A 42 5.11 -3.29 -7.92
C GLY A 42 4.02 -4.32 -7.67
N TYR A 43 2.97 -4.26 -8.47
CA TYR A 43 1.90 -5.26 -8.46
C TYR A 43 1.52 -5.65 -9.88
N LYS A 44 1.01 -6.88 -10.00
CA LYS A 44 0.37 -7.34 -11.23
C LYS A 44 -0.85 -8.19 -10.90
N VAL A 45 -1.87 -8.04 -11.75
CA VAL A 45 -3.03 -8.92 -11.79
C VAL A 45 -2.81 -9.89 -12.95
N PRO A 46 -2.60 -11.19 -12.70
CA PRO A 46 -2.25 -12.16 -13.74
C PRO A 46 -3.39 -12.37 -14.73
N HIS A 47 -4.64 -12.36 -14.24
CA HIS A 47 -5.82 -12.42 -15.09
C HIS A 47 -6.98 -11.68 -14.38
N PRO A 48 -7.71 -10.79 -15.06
CA PRO A 48 -8.87 -10.10 -14.48
C PRO A 48 -10.00 -11.00 -13.96
N LEU A 49 -10.10 -12.27 -14.40
CA LEU A 49 -11.14 -13.21 -13.93
C LEU A 49 -10.76 -13.87 -12.59
N GLU A 50 -9.46 -13.95 -12.27
CA GLU A 50 -8.99 -14.43 -10.99
C GLU A 50 -8.73 -13.24 -10.05
N HIS A 51 -9.37 -13.25 -8.89
CA HIS A 51 -9.17 -12.22 -7.86
C HIS A 51 -7.88 -12.51 -7.06
N LYS A 52 -6.75 -12.57 -7.77
CA LYS A 52 -5.41 -12.73 -7.19
C LYS A 52 -4.55 -11.55 -7.59
N ILE A 53 -3.85 -10.97 -6.63
CA ILE A 53 -2.93 -9.85 -6.85
C ILE A 53 -1.57 -10.32 -6.36
N VAL A 54 -0.56 -10.20 -7.22
CA VAL A 54 0.83 -10.49 -6.84
C VAL A 54 1.54 -9.17 -6.61
N ILE A 55 2.02 -8.98 -5.39
CA ILE A 55 2.78 -7.80 -4.99
C ILE A 55 4.24 -8.20 -4.85
N ARG A 56 5.15 -7.36 -5.34
CA ARG A 56 6.60 -7.51 -5.19
C ARG A 56 7.15 -6.25 -4.54
N VAL A 57 7.85 -6.43 -3.43
CA VAL A 57 8.51 -5.36 -2.68
C VAL A 57 9.98 -5.75 -2.53
N GLN A 58 10.87 -4.80 -2.73
CA GLN A 58 12.29 -4.92 -2.43
C GLN A 58 12.68 -3.80 -1.48
N THR A 59 13.26 -4.17 -0.35
CA THR A 59 13.77 -3.26 0.69
C THR A 59 15.28 -3.36 0.81
N THR A 60 15.88 -2.49 1.61
CA THR A 60 17.26 -2.65 2.06
C THR A 60 17.41 -3.92 2.90
N PRO A 61 18.60 -4.56 2.92
CA PRO A 61 18.80 -5.85 3.63
C PRO A 61 18.60 -5.75 5.16
N ASP A 62 18.68 -4.55 5.68
CA ASP A 62 18.48 -4.14 7.07
C ASP A 62 17.00 -3.89 7.43
N TYR A 63 16.07 -4.01 6.46
CA TYR A 63 14.65 -3.74 6.65
C TYR A 63 13.75 -4.81 6.04
N SER A 64 12.77 -5.27 6.82
CA SER A 64 11.88 -6.35 6.43
C SER A 64 10.75 -5.84 5.52
N PRO A 65 10.48 -6.47 4.35
CA PRO A 65 9.42 -6.02 3.45
C PRO A 65 8.02 -6.15 4.05
N GLN A 66 7.81 -7.06 5.01
CA GLN A 66 6.56 -7.24 5.76
C GLN A 66 6.31 -6.04 6.69
N GLU A 67 7.37 -5.53 7.31
CA GLU A 67 7.31 -4.35 8.19
C GLU A 67 7.04 -3.08 7.36
N ALA A 68 7.75 -2.93 6.22
CA ALA A 68 7.48 -1.86 5.25
C ALA A 68 6.01 -1.80 4.83
N PHE A 69 5.42 -2.97 4.60
CA PHE A 69 4.02 -3.08 4.22
C PHE A 69 3.05 -2.68 5.34
N THR A 70 3.34 -3.11 6.56
CA THR A 70 2.51 -2.78 7.74
C THR A 70 2.57 -1.30 8.07
N ASN A 71 3.76 -0.70 7.96
CA ASN A 71 3.99 0.72 8.17
C ASN A 71 3.22 1.55 7.14
N ALA A 72 3.35 1.21 5.85
CA ALA A 72 2.64 1.91 4.77
C ALA A 72 1.09 1.86 4.92
N ILE A 73 0.54 0.75 5.43
CA ILE A 73 -0.90 0.65 5.72
C ILE A 73 -1.28 1.55 6.90
N THR A 74 -0.50 1.53 7.96
CA THR A 74 -0.75 2.32 9.18
C THR A 74 -0.71 3.82 8.88
N ASP A 75 0.24 4.26 8.06
CA ASP A 75 0.34 5.63 7.59
C ASP A 75 -0.88 6.04 6.77
N LEU A 76 -1.34 5.17 5.86
CA LEU A 76 -2.54 5.43 5.06
C LEU A 76 -3.80 5.56 5.92
N ILE A 77 -3.95 4.69 6.93
CA ILE A 77 -5.08 4.77 7.86
C ILE A 77 -5.04 6.11 8.60
N SER A 78 -3.86 6.53 9.05
CA SER A 78 -3.67 7.80 9.77
C SER A 78 -3.99 9.01 8.88
N GLU A 79 -3.56 9.01 7.62
CA GLU A 79 -3.90 10.05 6.63
C GLU A 79 -5.43 10.15 6.44
N LEU A 80 -6.13 9.01 6.34
CA LEU A 80 -7.58 8.97 6.18
C LEU A 80 -8.33 9.45 7.43
N SER A 81 -7.88 9.06 8.62
CA SER A 81 -8.49 9.53 9.87
C SER A 81 -8.37 11.05 10.03
N LEU A 82 -7.21 11.62 9.68
CA LEU A 82 -7.02 13.07 9.70
C LEU A 82 -7.93 13.79 8.69
N LEU A 83 -8.10 13.20 7.50
CA LEU A 83 -9.00 13.73 6.48
C LEU A 83 -10.45 13.74 6.97
N GLU A 84 -10.91 12.65 7.58
CA GLU A 84 -12.26 12.54 8.14
C GLU A 84 -12.51 13.61 9.21
N GLU A 85 -11.55 13.80 10.12
CA GLU A 85 -11.67 14.80 11.18
C GLU A 85 -11.76 16.22 10.61
N ARG A 86 -10.85 16.59 9.69
CA ARG A 86 -10.87 17.90 9.03
C ARG A 86 -12.15 18.13 8.24
N PHE A 87 -12.65 17.09 7.56
CA PHE A 87 -13.90 17.17 6.82
C PHE A 87 -15.09 17.39 7.76
N ARG A 88 -15.13 16.71 8.91
CA ARG A 88 -16.18 16.88 9.92
C ARG A 88 -16.18 18.28 10.51
N VAL A 89 -15.01 18.85 10.81
CA VAL A 89 -14.87 20.23 11.28
C VAL A 89 -15.38 21.21 10.21
N ALA A 90 -14.91 21.08 8.97
CA ALA A 90 -15.33 21.96 7.88
C ALA A 90 -16.84 21.92 7.59
N ILE A 91 -17.49 20.75 7.77
CA ILE A 91 -18.96 20.65 7.66
C ILE A 91 -19.64 21.42 8.79
N LYS A 92 -19.18 21.29 10.03
CA LYS A 92 -19.74 22.02 11.18
C LYS A 92 -19.61 23.53 11.00
N ASP A 93 -18.43 24.00 10.63
CA ASP A 93 -18.17 25.43 10.37
C ASP A 93 -19.10 26.00 9.29
N LYS A 94 -19.46 25.19 8.28
CA LYS A 94 -20.41 25.57 7.24
C LYS A 94 -21.88 25.52 7.66
N GLN A 95 -22.24 24.72 8.66
CA GLN A 95 -23.60 24.66 9.19
C GLN A 95 -23.91 25.83 10.12
N GLU A 96 -22.92 26.30 10.90
CA GLU A 96 -23.07 27.43 11.82
C GLU A 96 -23.11 28.79 11.10
N GLY A 97 -22.55 28.88 9.90
CA GLY A 97 -22.57 30.11 9.07
C GLY A 97 -23.84 30.33 8.23
N ILE A 98 -24.93 29.59 8.48
CA ILE A 98 -26.22 29.71 7.78
C ILE A 98 -27.29 30.40 8.66
N GLU A 99 -26.99 30.76 9.91
CA GLU A 99 -27.83 31.67 10.73
C GLU A 99 -27.48 33.15 10.53
#